data_AF-A0A7H8QFP2-F1
#
_entry.id   AF-A0A7H8QFP2-F1
#
_cell.length_a   1.000
_cell.length_b   1.000
_cell.length_c   1.000
_cell.angle_alpha   90.00
_cell.angle_beta   90.00
_cell.angle_gamma   90.00
#
_symmetry.space_group_name_H-M   'P 1'
#
loop_
_entity.id
_entity.type
_entity.pdbx_description
1 polymer ?
#
loop_
_entity_poly.entity_id
_entity_poly.type
_entity_poly.pdbx_seq_one_letter_code
_entity_poly.pdbx_strand_id
1 'polypeptide(L)'
;MKEAVLMSHNVEFQYKYIPNEKWASGHFSMGNHKFEFFCSYMFNNPLEELLSAVYQIVPNLAPFPRKKIDFIMFDLPIEYRWEFELIDEKHVSISIYEKDSDLKTDLIFRDNCHLDDLLRAIVHGIGSDTKLRSTESIERVYNQFKLHLKSH
;
A
#
# COMPACT_ATOMS: atom_id res chain seq x y z
N MET A 1 -16.27 31.61 1.85
CA MET A 1 -15.21 31.07 2.72
C MET A 1 -15.70 29.72 3.21
N LYS A 2 -15.31 28.63 2.54
CA LYS A 2 -15.61 27.27 3.01
C LYS A 2 -14.38 26.80 3.76
N GLU A 3 -14.58 26.48 5.03
CA GLU A 3 -13.59 25.84 5.87
C GLU A 3 -13.12 24.57 5.18
N ALA A 4 -11.82 24.50 4.88
CA ALA A 4 -11.18 23.24 4.54
C ALA A 4 -11.16 22.41 5.82
N VAL A 5 -12.12 21.47 5.93
CA VAL A 5 -12.10 20.43 6.94
C VAL A 5 -10.74 19.75 6.86
N LEU A 6 -9.94 19.86 7.92
CA LEU A 6 -8.73 19.06 8.10
C LEU A 6 -9.16 17.58 8.04
N MET A 7 -8.98 16.98 6.88
CA MET A 7 -9.30 15.59 6.64
C MET A 7 -8.15 14.74 7.21
N SER A 8 -8.20 14.46 8.51
CA SER A 8 -7.48 13.30 9.07
C SER A 8 -8.20 12.05 8.56
N HIS A 9 -7.83 11.59 7.38
CA HIS A 9 -8.27 10.28 6.89
C HIS A 9 -7.50 9.25 7.69
N ASN A 10 -8.19 8.56 8.60
CA ASN A 10 -7.64 7.37 9.23
C ASN A 10 -7.31 6.39 8.11
N VAL A 11 -6.02 6.26 7.83
CA VAL A 11 -5.50 5.26 6.91
C VAL A 11 -5.25 4.00 7.73
N GLU A 12 -5.84 2.90 7.31
CA GLU A 12 -5.62 1.60 7.93
C GLU A 12 -5.17 0.60 6.87
N PHE A 13 -4.22 -0.25 7.24
CA PHE A 13 -3.71 -1.30 6.39
C PHE A 13 -3.59 -2.58 7.22
N GLN A 14 -4.12 -3.68 6.69
CA GLN A 14 -3.93 -5.00 7.25
C GLN A 14 -3.52 -5.96 6.14
N TYR A 15 -2.59 -6.85 6.48
CA TYR A 15 -2.17 -7.94 5.61
C TYR A 15 -1.99 -9.20 6.45
N LYS A 16 -2.37 -10.36 5.93
CA LYS A 16 -2.25 -11.64 6.63
C LYS A 16 -1.97 -12.76 5.65
N TYR A 17 -0.90 -13.54 5.91
CA TYR A 17 -0.71 -14.81 5.24
C TYR A 17 -1.78 -15.82 5.67
N ILE A 18 -2.42 -16.48 4.71
CA ILE A 18 -3.32 -17.59 4.99
C ILE A 18 -2.44 -18.83 5.24
N PRO A 19 -2.48 -19.43 6.44
CA PRO A 19 -1.58 -20.52 6.79
C PRO A 19 -1.74 -21.72 5.85
N ASN A 20 -0.62 -22.30 5.43
CA ASN A 20 -0.57 -23.47 4.53
C ASN A 20 -1.20 -23.26 3.14
N GLU A 21 -1.59 -22.02 2.83
CA GLU A 21 -2.13 -21.62 1.54
C GLU A 21 -1.15 -20.60 0.94
N LYS A 22 -0.82 -20.71 -0.35
CA LYS A 22 0.06 -19.72 -1.03
C LYS A 22 -0.70 -18.42 -1.36
N TRP A 23 -1.51 -17.98 -0.40
CA TRP A 23 -2.50 -16.92 -0.49
C TRP A 23 -2.43 -16.01 0.73
N ALA A 24 -2.58 -14.73 0.50
CA ALA A 24 -2.74 -13.73 1.54
C ALA A 24 -4.06 -13.00 1.35
N SER A 25 -4.50 -12.35 2.42
CA SER A 25 -5.65 -11.46 2.40
C SER A 25 -5.30 -10.18 3.14
N GLY A 26 -6.00 -9.12 2.82
CA GLY A 26 -5.79 -7.85 3.47
C GLY A 26 -6.91 -6.87 3.18
N HIS A 27 -6.79 -5.72 3.81
CA HIS A 27 -7.60 -4.58 3.46
C HIS A 27 -6.80 -3.30 3.58
N PHE A 28 -7.28 -2.31 2.84
CA PHE A 28 -6.80 -0.94 2.91
C PHE A 28 -8.01 -0.02 3.01
N SER A 29 -7.98 0.88 3.99
CA SER A 29 -9.09 1.82 4.20
C SER A 29 -8.59 3.23 4.44
N MET A 30 -9.37 4.18 3.96
CA MET A 30 -9.15 5.62 4.08
C MET A 30 -10.50 6.26 4.40
N GLY A 31 -10.68 6.69 5.65
CA GLY A 31 -11.98 7.17 6.11
C GLY A 31 -13.06 6.09 5.98
N ASN A 32 -14.10 6.34 5.18
CA ASN A 32 -15.22 5.39 4.97
C ASN A 32 -15.04 4.49 3.74
N HIS A 33 -13.96 4.67 2.97
CA HIS A 33 -13.66 3.82 1.83
C HIS A 33 -12.80 2.65 2.29
N LYS A 34 -13.24 1.42 2.02
CA LYS A 34 -12.50 0.20 2.31
C LYS A 34 -12.37 -0.62 1.04
N PHE A 35 -11.16 -1.06 0.76
CA PHE A 35 -10.84 -2.02 -0.27
C PHE A 35 -10.32 -3.30 0.39
N GLU A 36 -10.95 -4.42 0.10
CA GLU A 36 -10.54 -5.75 0.55
C GLU A 36 -9.91 -6.49 -0.63
N PHE A 37 -8.85 -7.23 -0.38
CA PHE A 37 -8.15 -7.98 -1.42
C PHE A 37 -7.71 -9.35 -0.92
N PHE A 38 -7.69 -10.30 -1.84
CA PHE A 38 -6.96 -11.55 -1.72
C PHE A 38 -5.82 -11.54 -2.73
N CYS A 39 -4.71 -12.21 -2.45
CA CYS A 39 -3.64 -12.30 -3.42
C CYS A 39 -2.81 -13.57 -3.29
N SER A 40 -2.40 -14.14 -4.42
CA SER A 40 -1.45 -15.24 -4.40
C SER A 40 -0.03 -14.69 -4.22
N TYR A 41 0.77 -15.37 -3.39
CA TYR A 41 2.21 -15.11 -3.30
C TYR A 41 3.05 -16.28 -3.85
N MET A 42 2.49 -17.03 -4.80
CA MET A 42 3.16 -18.21 -5.38
C MET A 42 4.29 -17.86 -6.35
N PHE A 43 4.16 -16.76 -7.11
CA PHE A 43 5.08 -16.36 -8.18
C PHE A 43 5.80 -15.04 -7.90
N ASN A 44 5.13 -14.11 -7.23
CA ASN A 44 5.67 -12.87 -6.70
C ASN A 44 5.25 -12.69 -5.23
N ASN A 45 5.86 -11.75 -4.50
CA ASN A 45 5.44 -11.41 -3.15
C ASN A 45 4.72 -10.05 -3.16
N PRO A 46 3.36 -10.02 -3.18
CA PRO A 46 2.60 -8.78 -3.28
C PRO A 46 2.89 -7.78 -2.16
N LEU A 47 3.22 -8.26 -0.96
CA LEU A 47 3.61 -7.39 0.15
C LEU A 47 4.94 -6.69 -0.13
N GLU A 48 5.91 -7.42 -0.68
CA GLU A 48 7.20 -6.84 -1.05
C GLU A 48 7.07 -5.81 -2.19
N GLU A 49 6.21 -6.08 -3.18
CA GLU A 49 5.91 -5.12 -4.25
C GLU A 49 5.24 -3.85 -3.73
N LEU A 50 4.24 -3.98 -2.85
CA LEU A 50 3.60 -2.83 -2.20
C LEU A 50 4.62 -2.00 -1.43
N LEU A 51 5.47 -2.64 -0.61
CA LEU A 51 6.48 -1.96 0.18
C LEU A 51 7.54 -1.29 -0.70
N SER A 52 7.95 -1.93 -1.79
CA SER A 52 8.87 -1.35 -2.77
C SER A 52 8.27 -0.13 -3.47
N ALA A 53 6.98 -0.20 -3.84
CA ALA A 53 6.27 0.90 -4.47
C ALA A 53 6.17 2.11 -3.53
N VAL A 54 5.79 1.88 -2.27
CA VAL A 54 5.76 2.94 -1.25
C VAL A 54 7.17 3.45 -0.95
N TYR A 55 8.18 2.59 -0.87
CA TYR A 55 9.56 3.01 -0.68
C TYR A 55 10.04 3.97 -1.78
N GLN A 56 9.65 3.71 -3.04
CA GLN A 56 10.00 4.57 -4.17
C GLN A 56 9.20 5.88 -4.22
N ILE A 57 7.99 5.93 -3.66
CA ILE A 57 7.18 7.16 -3.63
C ILE A 57 7.63 8.13 -2.53
N VAL A 58 8.25 7.65 -1.46
CA VAL A 58 8.65 8.49 -0.31
C VAL A 58 9.88 9.35 -0.66
N PRO A 59 9.78 10.69 -0.59
CA PRO A 59 10.93 11.57 -0.81
C PRO A 59 12.07 11.29 0.17
N ASN A 60 13.31 11.34 -0.31
CA ASN A 60 14.54 11.15 0.47
C ASN A 60 14.73 9.75 1.10
N LEU A 61 13.82 8.81 0.84
CA LEU A 61 13.96 7.43 1.29
C LEU A 61 14.64 6.56 0.24
N ALA A 62 14.24 6.70 -1.02
CA ALA A 62 14.83 6.01 -2.16
C ALA A 62 15.95 6.85 -2.81
N PRO A 63 17.01 6.23 -3.36
CA PRO A 63 18.04 6.93 -4.13
C PRO A 63 17.48 7.64 -5.38
N PHE A 64 16.43 7.09 -5.96
CA PHE A 64 15.72 7.63 -7.12
C PHE A 64 14.21 7.60 -6.84
N PRO A 65 13.69 8.58 -6.08
CA PRO A 65 12.27 8.62 -5.77
C PRO A 65 11.46 8.89 -7.04
N ARG A 66 10.29 8.26 -7.13
CA ARG A 66 9.36 8.42 -8.25
C ARG A 66 8.20 9.30 -7.82
N LYS A 67 7.68 10.07 -8.77
CA LYS A 67 6.41 10.80 -8.59
C LYS A 67 5.18 9.93 -8.79
N LYS A 68 5.34 8.82 -9.52
CA LYS A 68 4.28 7.87 -9.84
C LYS A 68 4.85 6.47 -9.97
N ILE A 69 4.16 5.49 -9.41
CA ILE A 69 4.49 4.07 -9.52
C ILE A 69 3.22 3.23 -9.47
N ASP A 70 3.21 2.16 -10.24
CA ASP A 70 2.17 1.15 -10.21
C ASP A 70 2.76 -0.25 -10.02
N PHE A 71 1.93 -1.15 -9.50
CA PHE A 71 2.23 -2.57 -9.36
C PHE A 71 0.94 -3.38 -9.38
N ILE A 72 1.07 -4.70 -9.48
CA ILE A 72 -0.07 -5.61 -9.64
C ILE A 72 -0.15 -6.55 -8.44
N MET A 73 -1.32 -6.61 -7.81
CA MET A 73 -1.71 -7.69 -6.92
C MET A 73 -2.65 -8.66 -7.66
N PHE A 74 -2.26 -9.93 -7.74
CA PHE A 74 -3.05 -10.96 -8.43
C PHE A 74 -3.98 -11.71 -7.47
N ASP A 75 -5.28 -11.67 -7.76
CA ASP A 75 -6.35 -12.36 -7.05
C ASP A 75 -7.15 -13.25 -8.02
N LEU A 76 -6.62 -14.40 -8.44
CA LEU A 76 -7.23 -15.18 -9.55
C LEU A 76 -8.74 -15.38 -9.37
N PRO A 77 -9.58 -14.99 -10.36
CA PRO A 77 -9.25 -14.59 -11.74
C PRO A 77 -9.02 -13.08 -11.97
N ILE A 78 -9.07 -12.27 -10.92
CA ILE A 78 -9.02 -10.81 -10.91
C ILE A 78 -7.56 -10.31 -10.78
N GLU A 79 -7.26 -9.20 -11.45
CA GLU A 79 -6.01 -8.47 -11.32
C GLU A 79 -6.28 -7.09 -10.73
N TYR A 80 -5.65 -6.76 -9.60
CA TYR A 80 -5.72 -5.43 -9.02
C TYR A 80 -4.46 -4.64 -9.36
N ARG A 81 -4.59 -3.60 -10.18
CA ARG A 81 -3.49 -2.64 -10.39
C ARG A 81 -3.59 -1.53 -9.37
N TRP A 82 -2.57 -1.42 -8.54
CA TRP A 82 -2.41 -0.33 -7.58
C TRP A 82 -1.53 0.75 -8.18
N GLU A 83 -1.92 2.00 -7.98
CA GLU A 83 -1.18 3.17 -8.47
C GLU A 83 -1.03 4.16 -7.32
N PHE A 84 0.23 4.57 -7.08
CA PHE A 84 0.59 5.64 -6.16
C PHE A 84 1.15 6.83 -6.94
N GLU A 85 0.65 8.02 -6.66
CA GLU A 85 1.11 9.27 -7.29
C GLU A 85 1.29 10.36 -6.24
N LEU A 86 2.50 10.93 -6.13
CA LEU A 86 2.73 12.11 -5.30
C LEU A 86 1.98 13.30 -5.87
N ILE A 87 1.11 13.86 -5.05
CA ILE A 87 0.43 15.14 -5.35
C ILE A 87 1.40 16.28 -5.01
N ASP A 88 2.08 16.18 -3.88
CA ASP A 88 3.14 17.06 -3.41
C ASP A 88 4.13 16.30 -2.51
N GLU A 89 5.00 16.99 -1.77
CA GLU A 89 6.00 16.37 -0.88
C GLU A 89 5.41 15.60 0.30
N LYS A 90 4.13 15.83 0.61
CA LYS A 90 3.45 15.32 1.80
C LYS A 90 2.22 14.49 1.49
N HIS A 91 1.63 14.64 0.31
CA HIS A 91 0.38 13.97 -0.05
C HIS A 91 0.57 13.00 -1.22
N VAL A 92 -0.10 11.85 -1.11
CA VAL A 92 -0.11 10.79 -2.12
C VAL A 92 -1.54 10.46 -2.51
N SER A 93 -1.78 10.29 -3.81
CA SER A 93 -3.00 9.72 -4.37
C SER A 93 -2.83 8.22 -4.53
N ILE A 94 -3.86 7.47 -4.16
CA ILE A 94 -3.91 6.02 -4.26
C ILE A 94 -5.10 5.67 -5.14
N SER A 95 -4.85 4.95 -6.23
CA SER A 95 -5.89 4.44 -7.11
C SER A 95 -5.74 2.94 -7.26
N ILE A 96 -6.85 2.20 -7.17
CA ILE A 96 -6.87 0.75 -7.36
C ILE A 96 -7.87 0.46 -8.47
N TYR A 97 -7.37 -0.23 -9.49
CA TYR A 97 -8.14 -0.65 -10.64
C TYR A 97 -8.34 -2.16 -10.57
N GLU A 98 -9.56 -2.60 -10.79
CA GLU A 98 -9.89 -4.00 -10.98
C GLU A 98 -9.90 -4.31 -12.47
N LYS A 99 -9.22 -5.38 -12.87
CA LYS A 99 -9.31 -5.93 -14.20
C LYS A 99 -9.93 -7.32 -14.15
N ASP A 100 -11.09 -7.43 -14.78
CA ASP A 100 -11.86 -8.67 -14.85
C ASP A 100 -11.41 -9.57 -16.02
N SER A 101 -12.07 -10.72 -16.16
CA SER A 101 -11.81 -11.70 -17.22
C SER A 101 -12.11 -11.19 -18.63
N ASP A 102 -12.97 -10.16 -18.76
CA ASP A 102 -13.32 -9.53 -20.04
C ASP A 102 -12.33 -8.43 -20.44
N LEU A 103 -11.21 -8.32 -19.71
CA LEU A 103 -10.16 -7.30 -19.87
C LEU A 103 -10.68 -5.87 -19.62
N LYS A 104 -11.86 -5.73 -19.03
CA LYS A 104 -12.38 -4.44 -18.62
C LYS A 104 -11.63 -3.99 -17.38
N THR A 105 -11.24 -2.73 -17.35
CA THR A 105 -10.52 -2.13 -16.22
C THR A 105 -11.38 -1.04 -15.61
N ASP A 106 -11.83 -1.25 -14.38
CA ASP A 106 -12.67 -0.33 -13.63
C ASP A 106 -11.90 0.26 -12.45
N LEU A 107 -12.04 1.57 -12.21
CA LEU A 107 -11.51 2.22 -11.01
C LEU A 107 -12.44 1.92 -9.84
N ILE A 108 -11.97 1.10 -8.90
CA ILE A 108 -12.79 0.62 -7.77
C ILE A 108 -12.45 1.31 -6.44
N PHE A 109 -11.29 1.94 -6.34
CA PHE A 109 -10.88 2.72 -5.18
C PHE A 109 -10.05 3.92 -5.62
N ARG A 110 -10.35 5.10 -5.08
CA ARG A 110 -9.51 6.28 -5.24
C ARG A 110 -9.63 7.20 -4.04
N ASP A 111 -8.51 7.50 -3.41
CA ASP A 111 -8.45 8.47 -2.33
C ASP A 111 -7.06 9.08 -2.20
N ASN A 112 -6.92 10.11 -1.36
CA ASN A 112 -5.66 10.78 -1.09
C ASN A 112 -5.39 10.81 0.42
N CYS A 113 -4.12 10.74 0.83
CA CYS A 113 -3.74 10.96 2.22
C CYS A 113 -2.39 11.64 2.36
N HIS A 114 -2.08 11.98 3.62
CA HIS A 114 -0.72 12.31 4.01
C HIS A 114 0.17 11.06 3.94
N LEU A 115 1.37 11.21 3.39
CA LEU A 115 2.33 10.15 3.20
C LEU A 115 2.71 9.48 4.54
N ASP A 116 2.88 10.29 5.60
CA ASP A 116 3.15 9.76 6.94
C ASP A 116 2.01 8.87 7.47
N ASP A 117 0.75 9.18 7.14
CA ASP A 117 -0.38 8.36 7.58
C ASP A 117 -0.40 7.03 6.84
N LEU A 118 -0.09 7.02 5.53
CA LEU A 118 0.12 5.79 4.77
C LEU A 118 1.26 4.95 5.38
N LEU A 119 2.40 5.57 5.68
CA LEU A 119 3.55 4.89 6.28
C LEU A 119 3.22 4.33 7.67
N ARG A 120 2.54 5.11 8.52
CA ARG A 120 2.10 4.64 9.85
C ARG A 120 1.16 3.45 9.72
N ALA A 121 0.19 3.50 8.80
CA ALA A 121 -0.74 2.41 8.56
C ALA A 121 -0.01 1.12 8.15
N ILE A 122 0.92 1.23 7.19
CA ILE A 122 1.72 0.09 6.73
C ILE A 122 2.59 -0.46 7.86
N VAL A 123 3.35 0.40 8.56
CA VAL A 123 4.21 0.02 9.68
C VAL A 123 3.40 -0.67 10.78
N HIS A 124 2.20 -0.18 11.10
CA HIS A 124 1.31 -0.81 12.07
C HIS A 124 0.83 -2.17 11.58
N GLY A 125 0.30 -2.24 10.35
CA GLY A 125 -0.26 -3.45 9.75
C GLY A 125 0.74 -4.59 9.60
N ILE A 126 2.00 -4.28 9.28
CA ILE A 126 3.06 -5.31 9.20
C ILE A 126 3.77 -5.53 10.54
N GLY A 127 3.79 -4.52 11.41
CA GLY A 127 4.42 -4.60 12.73
C GLY A 127 3.70 -5.56 13.69
N SER A 128 2.39 -5.74 13.51
CA SER A 128 1.55 -6.61 14.34
C SER A 128 1.82 -8.11 14.17
N ASP A 129 2.44 -8.54 13.06
CA ASP A 129 2.76 -9.95 12.80
C ASP A 129 4.22 -10.11 12.34
N THR A 130 5.04 -10.77 13.17
CA THR A 130 6.45 -11.01 12.87
C THR A 130 6.67 -11.89 11.63
N LYS A 131 5.69 -12.71 11.25
CA LYS A 131 5.80 -13.55 10.04
C LYS A 131 5.81 -12.71 8.77
N LEU A 132 5.10 -11.59 8.74
CA LEU A 132 5.09 -10.66 7.61
C LEU A 132 6.47 -10.10 7.33
N ARG A 133 7.29 -9.99 8.38
CA ARG A 133 8.64 -9.44 8.34
C ARG A 133 9.74 -10.50 8.29
N SER A 134 9.39 -11.72 7.91
CA SER A 134 10.32 -12.86 7.91
C SER A 134 11.40 -12.80 6.83
N THR A 135 11.19 -12.02 5.76
CA THR A 135 12.18 -11.82 4.69
C THR A 135 13.01 -10.57 4.95
N GLU A 136 14.32 -10.66 4.67
CA GLU A 136 15.27 -9.55 4.86
C GLU A 136 14.86 -8.27 4.10
N SER A 137 14.34 -8.41 2.87
CA SER A 137 13.90 -7.28 2.05
C SER A 137 12.77 -6.50 2.71
N ILE A 138 11.72 -7.18 3.17
CA ILE A 138 10.60 -6.58 3.90
C ILE A 138 11.07 -5.94 5.21
N GLU A 139 11.85 -6.64 6.04
CA GLU A 139 12.33 -6.12 7.32
C GLU A 139 13.20 -4.86 7.11
N ARG A 140 14.04 -4.84 6.07
CA ARG A 140 14.84 -3.65 5.71
C ARG A 140 13.94 -2.46 5.39
N VAL A 141 12.94 -2.62 4.52
CA VAL A 141 12.04 -1.53 4.12
C VAL A 141 11.20 -1.06 5.30
N TYR A 142 10.66 -1.98 6.10
CA TYR A 142 9.93 -1.67 7.34
C TYR A 142 10.76 -0.81 8.29
N ASN A 143 12.04 -1.15 8.49
CA ASN A 143 12.92 -0.37 9.37
C ASN A 143 13.22 1.01 8.79
N GLN A 144 13.36 1.15 7.46
CA GLN A 144 13.51 2.46 6.81
C GLN A 144 12.27 3.34 7.02
N PHE A 145 11.06 2.80 6.88
CA PHE A 145 9.82 3.54 7.16
C PHE A 145 9.76 4.00 8.61
N LYS A 146 10.13 3.13 9.56
CA LYS A 146 10.16 3.50 10.98
C LYS A 146 11.18 4.59 11.30
N LEU A 147 12.34 4.60 10.64
CA LEU A 147 13.33 5.65 10.82
C LEU A 147 12.81 6.97 10.25
N HIS A 148 12.24 6.94 9.05
CA HIS A 148 11.64 8.12 8.41
C HIS A 148 10.57 8.78 9.29
N LEU A 149 9.66 7.98 9.84
CA LEU A 149 8.57 8.41 10.74
C LEU A 149 9.04 8.93 12.10
N LYS A 150 10.30 8.71 12.50
CA LYS A 150 10.87 9.29 13.73
C LYS A 150 11.56 10.63 13.49
N SER A 151 11.91 10.91 12.23
CA SER A 151 12.63 12.12 11.83
C SER A 151 11.68 13.27 11.45
N HIS A 152 10.38 13.02 11.38
CA HIS A 152 9.31 13.95 11.01
C HIS A 152 8.17 13.86 12.04
#